data_AF-A0A1Q7P419-F1
#
_entry.id   AF-A0A1Q7P419-F1
#
_cell.length_a   1.000
_cell.length_b   1.000
_cell.length_c   1.000
_cell.angle_alpha   90.00
_cell.angle_beta   90.00
_cell.angle_gamma   90.00
#
_symmetry.space_group_name_H-M   'P 1'
#
loop_
_entity.id
_entity.type
_entity.pdbx_description
1 polymer ?
#
loop_
_entity_poly.entity_id
_entity_poly.type
_entity_poly.pdbx_seq_one_letter_code
_entity_poly.pdbx_strand_id
1 'polypeptide(L)'
;MPTSAAKKAQRKGLLVLLVIVGVAAVLVAPPALAGGFTVPVAKVVFGERTGSLVATSANTTVQAMTAYEYDFSVRAGGMLRTSDTSVSSSNGNTTITIDLKLTNPSGQTTDLGSTKINGGIGTRTHTAYLSIDQGVRVSGSYVLNVDITASVTVGGILQANLSTAVSTSFTIS
;
A
#
# COMPACT_ATOMS: atom_id res chain seq x y z
N MET A 1 64.69 4.96 8.79
CA MET A 1 63.86 3.99 9.54
C MET A 1 62.71 4.75 10.20
N PRO A 2 61.42 4.41 9.97
CA PRO A 2 60.34 5.12 10.65
C PRO A 2 60.37 4.78 12.14
N THR A 3 60.30 5.81 12.99
CA THR A 3 60.34 5.69 14.45
C THR A 3 59.10 4.96 14.97
N SER A 4 59.25 4.25 16.10
CA SER A 4 58.19 3.44 16.75
C SER A 4 56.84 4.17 16.92
N ALA A 5 56.86 5.49 17.13
CA ALA A 5 55.67 6.34 17.22
C ALA A 5 54.89 6.42 15.89
N ALA A 6 55.57 6.51 14.75
CA ALA A 6 54.93 6.56 13.42
C ALA A 6 54.19 5.25 13.09
N LYS A 7 54.75 4.09 13.48
CA LYS A 7 54.09 2.79 13.36
C LYS A 7 52.85 2.66 14.25
N LYS A 8 52.86 3.24 15.46
CA LYS A 8 51.69 3.26 16.36
C LYS A 8 50.55 4.14 15.83
N ALA A 9 50.87 5.30 15.26
CA ALA A 9 49.89 6.19 14.65
C ALA A 9 49.25 5.57 13.40
N GLN A 10 50.04 4.92 12.53
CA GLN A 10 49.52 4.17 11.38
C GLN A 10 48.61 3.00 11.79
N ARG A 11 48.96 2.25 12.83
CA ARG A 11 48.10 1.17 13.35
C ARG A 11 46.76 1.68 13.88
N LYS A 12 46.75 2.82 14.58
CA LYS A 12 45.50 3.46 15.04
C LYS A 12 44.65 3.94 13.86
N GLY A 13 45.26 4.57 12.86
CA GLY A 13 44.57 4.99 11.63
C GLY A 13 43.94 3.82 10.88
N LEU A 14 44.65 2.69 10.77
CA LEU A 14 44.14 1.47 10.13
C LEU A 14 42.95 0.86 10.89
N LEU A 15 43.00 0.84 12.23
CA LEU A 15 41.90 0.33 13.05
C LEU A 15 40.64 1.20 12.92
N VAL A 16 40.80 2.53 12.92
CA VAL A 16 39.67 3.45 12.73
C VAL A 16 39.06 3.27 11.33
N LEU A 17 39.89 3.13 10.30
CA LEU A 17 39.42 2.86 8.94
C LEU A 17 38.61 1.56 8.86
N LEU A 18 39.09 0.48 9.51
CA LEU A 18 38.38 -0.80 9.55
C LEU A 18 37.02 -0.70 10.24
N VAL A 19 36.92 0.05 11.34
CA VAL A 19 35.65 0.28 12.02
C VAL A 19 34.68 1.05 11.12
N ILE A 20 35.15 2.10 10.45
CA ILE A 20 34.32 2.88 9.52
C ILE A 20 33.81 2.01 8.37
N VAL A 21 34.69 1.22 7.75
CA VAL A 21 34.31 0.30 6.66
C VAL A 21 33.32 -0.77 7.16
N GLY A 22 33.53 -1.33 8.35
CA GLY A 22 32.63 -2.29 8.96
C GLY A 22 31.24 -1.70 9.21
N VAL A 23 31.16 -0.51 9.79
CA VAL A 23 29.89 0.20 10.03
C VAL A 23 29.20 0.54 8.71
N ALA A 24 29.95 1.04 7.72
CA ALA A 24 29.40 1.34 6.39
C ALA A 24 28.86 0.07 5.70
N ALA A 25 29.56 -1.06 5.78
CA ALA A 25 29.11 -2.32 5.22
C ALA A 25 27.81 -2.81 5.89
N VAL A 26 27.71 -2.71 7.23
CA VAL A 26 26.48 -3.07 7.96
C VAL A 26 25.32 -2.14 7.62
N LEU A 27 25.58 -0.85 7.38
CA LEU A 27 24.54 0.11 6.96
C LEU A 27 24.04 -0.13 5.53
N VAL A 28 24.93 -0.51 4.61
CA VAL A 28 24.60 -0.63 3.17
C VAL A 28 24.14 -2.04 2.80
N ALA A 29 24.55 -3.08 3.54
CA ALA A 29 24.19 -4.46 3.20
C ALA A 29 22.67 -4.73 3.19
N PRO A 30 21.86 -4.29 4.18
CA PRO A 30 20.42 -4.54 4.14
C PRO A 30 19.72 -3.94 2.91
N PRO A 31 19.89 -2.65 2.54
CA PRO A 31 19.26 -2.11 1.34
C PRO A 31 19.87 -2.66 0.04
N ALA A 32 21.16 -3.02 -0.01
CA ALA A 32 21.77 -3.63 -1.19
C ALA A 32 21.25 -5.05 -1.45
N LEU A 33 21.06 -5.84 -0.39
CA LEU A 33 20.50 -7.19 -0.48
C LEU A 33 18.99 -7.14 -0.75
N ALA A 34 18.25 -6.27 -0.05
CA ALA A 34 16.81 -6.10 -0.24
C ALA A 34 16.45 -5.43 -1.60
N GLY A 35 17.34 -4.61 -2.14
CA GLY A 35 17.23 -4.06 -3.50
C GLY A 35 17.38 -5.11 -4.60
N GLY A 36 18.01 -6.25 -4.29
CA GLY A 36 18.13 -7.39 -5.21
C GLY A 36 16.90 -8.30 -5.28
N PHE A 37 15.99 -8.21 -4.29
CA PHE A 37 14.75 -8.97 -4.27
C PHE A 37 13.57 -8.09 -4.66
N THR A 38 12.82 -8.49 -5.68
CA THR A 38 11.60 -7.80 -6.10
C THR A 38 10.36 -8.55 -5.64
N VAL A 39 9.38 -7.80 -5.14
CA VAL A 39 8.05 -8.30 -4.76
C VAL A 39 7.04 -7.78 -5.78
N PRO A 40 6.20 -8.64 -6.37
CA PRO A 40 5.10 -8.19 -7.20
C PRO A 40 4.05 -7.51 -6.32
N VAL A 41 3.68 -6.29 -6.70
CA VAL A 41 2.64 -5.50 -6.05
C VAL A 41 1.62 -5.10 -7.10
N ALA A 42 0.37 -5.51 -6.90
CA ALA A 42 -0.75 -5.03 -7.68
C ALA A 42 -1.35 -3.79 -7.02
N LYS A 43 -1.38 -2.70 -7.78
CA LYS A 43 -2.00 -1.43 -7.38
C LYS A 43 -3.35 -1.32 -8.06
N VAL A 44 -4.42 -1.35 -7.27
CA VAL A 44 -5.80 -1.15 -7.75
C VAL A 44 -6.28 0.22 -7.34
N VAL A 45 -6.75 1.01 -8.30
CA VAL A 45 -7.30 2.35 -8.09
C VAL A 45 -8.78 2.33 -8.46
N PHE A 46 -9.63 2.75 -7.53
CA PHE A 46 -11.07 2.90 -7.76
C PHE A 46 -11.56 4.18 -7.11
N GLY A 47 -12.61 4.78 -7.68
CA GLY A 47 -13.23 5.98 -7.14
C GLY A 47 -14.57 5.68 -6.51
N GLU A 48 -15.05 6.62 -5.72
CA GLU A 48 -16.41 6.65 -5.23
C GLU A 48 -16.91 8.11 -5.12
N ARG A 49 -18.21 8.31 -5.34
CA ARG A 49 -18.87 9.61 -5.17
C ARG A 49 -20.08 9.46 -4.26
N THR A 50 -19.92 9.88 -3.02
CA THR A 50 -21.02 9.90 -2.06
C THR A 50 -22.08 10.94 -2.47
N GLY A 51 -23.37 10.58 -2.37
CA GLY A 51 -24.51 11.37 -2.87
C GLY A 51 -24.98 11.01 -4.29
N SER A 52 -24.18 10.28 -5.05
CA SER A 52 -24.58 9.59 -6.29
C SER A 52 -23.59 8.47 -6.52
N LEU A 53 -23.80 7.30 -5.87
CA LEU A 53 -22.95 6.13 -6.08
C LEU A 53 -23.20 5.60 -7.49
N VAL A 54 -22.54 6.20 -8.47
CA VAL A 54 -22.33 5.59 -9.79
C VAL A 54 -21.09 4.72 -9.65
N ALA A 55 -21.19 3.45 -10.06
CA ALA A 55 -20.06 2.55 -10.09
C ALA A 55 -18.90 3.20 -10.84
N THR A 56 -17.82 3.49 -10.14
CA THR A 56 -16.61 4.06 -10.74
C THR A 56 -15.72 2.87 -11.12
N SER A 57 -15.27 2.80 -12.36
CA SER A 57 -14.43 1.69 -12.84
C SER A 57 -13.19 1.52 -11.96
N ALA A 58 -12.85 0.29 -11.59
CA ALA A 58 -11.59 -0.05 -10.94
C ALA A 58 -10.52 -0.31 -12.01
N ASN A 59 -9.38 0.35 -11.87
CA ASN A 59 -8.22 0.19 -12.75
C ASN A 59 -7.09 -0.49 -11.98
N THR A 60 -6.45 -1.49 -12.57
CA THR A 60 -5.34 -2.20 -11.93
C THR A 60 -4.05 -2.05 -12.72
N THR A 61 -2.94 -1.89 -12.00
CA THR A 61 -1.59 -1.90 -12.54
C THR A 61 -0.71 -2.79 -11.68
N VAL A 62 -0.02 -3.75 -12.29
CA VAL A 62 0.93 -4.63 -11.60
C VAL A 62 2.33 -4.08 -11.80
N GLN A 63 3.09 -3.97 -10.70
CA GLN A 63 4.47 -3.48 -10.71
C GLN A 63 5.35 -4.36 -9.83
N ALA A 64 6.60 -4.56 -10.26
CA ALA A 64 7.61 -5.16 -9.40
C ALA A 64 8.29 -4.05 -8.60
N MET A 65 8.23 -4.14 -7.27
CA MET A 65 8.90 -3.21 -6.35
C MET A 65 10.04 -3.93 -5.66
N THR A 66 11.12 -3.24 -5.31
CA THR A 66 12.15 -3.83 -4.44
C THR A 66 11.57 -4.15 -3.06
N ALA A 67 12.14 -5.13 -2.35
CA ALA A 67 11.69 -5.46 -1.00
C ALA A 67 11.82 -4.24 -0.05
N TYR A 68 12.83 -3.40 -0.28
CA TYR A 68 12.99 -2.14 0.45
C TYR A 68 11.83 -1.17 0.18
N GLU A 69 11.49 -0.90 -1.09
CA GLU A 69 10.35 -0.04 -1.43
C GLU A 69 9.04 -0.62 -0.91
N TYR A 70 8.87 -1.92 -0.98
CA TYR A 70 7.71 -2.62 -0.46
C TYR A 70 7.53 -2.40 1.05
N ASP A 71 8.56 -2.66 1.85
CA ASP A 71 8.47 -2.54 3.31
C ASP A 71 8.23 -1.09 3.76
N PHE A 72 8.96 -0.13 3.17
CA PHE A 72 8.89 1.27 3.62
C PHE A 72 7.77 2.08 2.98
N SER A 73 7.29 1.70 1.80
CA SER A 73 6.18 2.42 1.15
C SER A 73 4.87 1.68 1.30
N VAL A 74 4.76 0.43 0.87
CA VAL A 74 3.49 -0.31 0.78
C VAL A 74 3.07 -0.82 2.15
N ARG A 75 3.93 -1.58 2.81
CA ARG A 75 3.63 -2.23 4.09
C ARG A 75 3.39 -1.21 5.21
N ALA A 76 4.30 -0.25 5.35
CA ALA A 76 4.19 0.80 6.36
C ALA A 76 2.97 1.72 6.16
N GLY A 77 2.62 2.04 4.91
CA GLY A 77 1.48 2.91 4.61
C GLY A 77 0.13 2.21 4.52
N GLY A 78 0.07 0.91 4.82
CA GLY A 78 -1.16 0.11 4.77
C GLY A 78 -1.63 -0.27 3.37
N MET A 79 -2.49 -1.29 3.33
CA MET A 79 -3.08 -1.86 2.10
C MET A 79 -3.97 -0.85 1.37
N LEU A 80 -4.87 -0.17 2.07
CA LEU A 80 -5.82 0.76 1.47
C LEU A 80 -5.44 2.21 1.81
N ARG A 81 -5.35 3.05 0.79
CA ARG A 81 -5.11 4.49 0.93
C ARG A 81 -6.19 5.27 0.23
N THR A 82 -6.59 6.38 0.84
CA THR A 82 -7.65 7.24 0.32
C THR A 82 -7.12 8.64 0.13
N SER A 83 -7.49 9.25 -1.00
CA SER A 83 -7.25 10.65 -1.30
C SER A 83 -8.57 11.34 -1.60
N ASP A 84 -8.81 12.45 -0.91
CA ASP A 84 -10.01 13.26 -1.09
C ASP A 84 -9.80 14.20 -2.29
N THR A 85 -10.68 14.12 -3.29
CA THR A 85 -10.64 15.03 -4.45
C THR A 85 -11.57 16.23 -4.24
N SER A 86 -12.78 15.99 -3.74
CA SER A 86 -13.75 17.03 -3.42
C SER A 86 -14.65 16.55 -2.29
N VAL A 87 -14.32 16.88 -1.05
CA VAL A 87 -15.05 16.46 0.15
C VAL A 87 -15.44 17.69 0.96
N SER A 88 -16.72 17.79 1.33
CA SER A 88 -17.19 18.86 2.22
C SER A 88 -18.22 18.34 3.23
N SER A 89 -17.97 18.64 4.50
CA SER A 89 -18.90 18.38 5.60
C SER A 89 -20.06 19.39 5.63
N SER A 90 -19.97 20.52 4.91
CA SER A 90 -21.07 21.49 4.79
C SER A 90 -22.29 20.88 4.09
N ASN A 91 -22.06 19.89 3.23
CA ASN A 91 -23.09 19.25 2.43
C ASN A 91 -23.74 18.07 3.16
N GLY A 92 -23.19 17.67 4.31
CA GLY A 92 -23.59 16.50 5.08
C GLY A 92 -22.41 15.62 5.44
N ASN A 93 -22.68 14.63 6.29
CA ASN A 93 -21.70 13.67 6.76
C ASN A 93 -21.90 12.33 6.05
N THR A 94 -20.84 11.56 5.92
CA THR A 94 -20.87 10.22 5.33
C THR A 94 -19.99 9.27 6.14
N THR A 95 -20.43 8.03 6.18
CA THR A 95 -19.68 6.88 6.67
C THR A 95 -19.58 5.89 5.53
N ILE A 96 -18.38 5.62 5.06
CA ILE A 96 -18.10 4.72 3.94
C ILE A 96 -17.46 3.46 4.52
N THR A 97 -17.92 2.29 4.12
CA THR A 97 -17.28 1.01 4.40
C THR A 97 -16.86 0.38 3.08
N ILE A 98 -15.60 0.00 3.00
CA ILE A 98 -15.00 -0.63 1.82
C ILE A 98 -14.54 -2.02 2.23
N ASP A 99 -15.15 -3.04 1.65
CA ASP A 99 -14.81 -4.44 1.85
C ASP A 99 -14.08 -4.98 0.63
N LEU A 100 -12.98 -5.69 0.87
CA LEU A 100 -12.09 -6.18 -0.17
C LEU A 100 -12.00 -7.69 -0.12
N LYS A 101 -12.30 -8.36 -1.24
CA LYS A 101 -12.20 -9.82 -1.37
C LYS A 101 -11.30 -10.17 -2.54
N LEU A 102 -10.26 -10.94 -2.27
CA LEU A 102 -9.30 -11.38 -3.28
C LEU A 102 -9.49 -12.85 -3.60
N THR A 103 -9.82 -13.16 -4.85
CA THR A 103 -9.84 -14.52 -5.37
C THR A 103 -8.51 -14.81 -6.05
N ASN A 104 -7.85 -15.89 -5.62
CA ASN A 104 -6.57 -16.34 -6.17
C ASN A 104 -6.76 -17.22 -7.43
N PRO A 105 -5.67 -17.60 -8.13
CA PRO A 105 -5.75 -18.41 -9.33
C PRO A 105 -6.36 -19.81 -9.12
N SER A 106 -6.34 -20.34 -7.90
CA SER A 106 -6.98 -21.62 -7.56
C SER A 106 -8.47 -21.46 -7.22
N GLY A 107 -9.05 -20.27 -7.38
CA GLY A 107 -10.45 -19.97 -7.07
C GLY A 107 -10.76 -19.78 -5.58
N GLN A 108 -9.75 -19.78 -4.71
CA GLN A 108 -9.94 -19.52 -3.28
C GLN A 108 -10.10 -18.02 -3.07
N THR A 109 -11.15 -17.62 -2.35
CA THR A 109 -11.39 -16.22 -2.00
C THR A 109 -10.97 -15.96 -0.56
N THR A 110 -10.18 -14.92 -0.37
CA THR A 110 -9.72 -14.42 0.94
C THR A 110 -10.35 -13.05 1.17
N ASP A 111 -10.96 -12.88 2.34
CA ASP A 111 -11.41 -11.58 2.83
C ASP A 111 -10.21 -10.78 3.33
N LEU A 112 -9.95 -9.62 2.73
CA LEU A 112 -8.87 -8.72 3.09
C LEU A 112 -9.28 -7.70 4.17
N GLY A 113 -10.53 -7.78 4.64
CA GLY A 113 -11.10 -6.96 5.68
C GLY A 113 -11.83 -5.72 5.15
N SER A 114 -12.39 -5.00 6.12
CA SER A 114 -13.22 -3.82 5.92
C SER A 114 -12.48 -2.55 6.37
N THR A 115 -12.52 -1.49 5.57
CA THR A 115 -12.05 -0.15 5.98
C THR A 115 -13.22 0.81 6.11
N LYS A 116 -13.32 1.47 7.26
CA LYS A 116 -14.34 2.48 7.52
C LYS A 116 -13.77 3.90 7.45
N ILE A 117 -14.40 4.76 6.67
CA ILE A 117 -14.00 6.16 6.45
C ILE A 117 -15.18 7.05 6.84
N ASN A 118 -14.98 7.90 7.84
CA ASN A 118 -15.97 8.90 8.24
C ASN A 118 -15.52 10.27 7.73
N GLY A 119 -16.44 11.08 7.20
CA GLY A 119 -16.11 12.41 6.71
C GLY A 119 -17.30 13.14 6.12
N GLY A 120 -17.04 14.14 5.27
CA GLY A 120 -18.06 14.86 4.52
C GLY A 120 -18.50 14.15 3.25
N ILE A 121 -19.62 14.56 2.67
CA ILE A 121 -20.05 14.11 1.34
C ILE A 121 -19.08 14.64 0.28
N GLY A 122 -18.79 13.82 -0.73
CA GLY A 122 -17.78 14.12 -1.73
C GLY A 122 -17.34 12.95 -2.61
N THR A 123 -16.31 13.23 -3.40
CA THR A 123 -15.62 12.28 -4.27
C THR A 123 -14.23 11.98 -3.71
N ARG A 124 -13.88 10.71 -3.63
CA ARG A 124 -12.53 10.27 -3.26
C ARG A 124 -12.01 9.27 -4.27
N THR A 125 -10.72 8.99 -4.12
CA THR A 125 -10.03 7.96 -4.86
C THR A 125 -9.33 7.06 -3.86
N HIS A 126 -9.58 5.76 -3.99
CA HIS A 126 -8.98 4.72 -3.18
C HIS A 126 -7.92 3.98 -3.98
N THR A 127 -6.83 3.66 -3.32
CA THR A 127 -5.75 2.83 -3.86
C THR A 127 -5.53 1.66 -2.92
N ALA A 128 -5.80 0.44 -3.41
CA ALA A 128 -5.45 -0.80 -2.74
C ALA A 128 -4.12 -1.33 -3.28
N TYR A 129 -3.20 -1.65 -2.38
CA TYR A 129 -1.93 -2.31 -2.67
C TYR A 129 -2.03 -3.77 -2.23
N LEU A 130 -1.93 -4.68 -3.19
CA LEU A 130 -2.04 -6.11 -2.98
C LEU A 130 -0.68 -6.78 -3.23
N SER A 131 -0.24 -7.58 -2.28
CA SER A 131 1.07 -8.22 -2.28
C SER A 131 1.02 -9.59 -1.59
N ILE A 132 2.19 -10.17 -1.31
CA ILE A 132 2.33 -11.43 -0.57
C ILE A 132 1.57 -11.43 0.76
N ASP A 133 1.51 -10.29 1.45
CA ASP A 133 0.81 -10.13 2.72
C ASP A 133 -0.71 -10.25 2.56
N GLN A 134 -1.24 -9.91 1.39
CA GLN A 134 -2.67 -10.01 1.04
C GLN A 134 -3.02 -11.31 0.30
N GLY A 135 -2.07 -12.24 0.18
CA GLY A 135 -2.30 -13.55 -0.46
C GLY A 135 -1.91 -13.62 -1.94
N VAL A 136 -1.28 -12.58 -2.49
CA VAL A 136 -0.70 -12.61 -3.85
C VAL A 136 0.64 -13.34 -3.82
N ARG A 137 0.61 -14.69 -3.89
CA ARG A 137 1.78 -15.56 -3.64
C ARG A 137 2.18 -16.45 -4.81
N VAL A 138 1.26 -16.69 -5.73
CA VAL A 138 1.45 -17.60 -6.87
C VAL A 138 1.21 -16.86 -8.17
N SER A 139 1.89 -17.26 -9.24
CA SER A 139 1.62 -16.73 -10.57
C SER A 139 0.22 -17.16 -11.04
N GLY A 140 -0.45 -16.29 -11.79
CA GLY A 140 -1.78 -16.53 -12.33
C GLY A 140 -2.70 -15.31 -12.26
N SER A 141 -3.96 -15.51 -12.61
CA SER A 141 -4.99 -14.48 -12.59
C SER A 141 -5.64 -14.37 -11.21
N TYR A 142 -5.67 -13.16 -10.68
CA TYR A 142 -6.37 -12.79 -9.46
C TYR A 142 -7.59 -11.94 -9.82
N VAL A 143 -8.60 -11.98 -8.97
CA VAL A 143 -9.78 -11.11 -9.05
C VAL A 143 -9.95 -10.40 -7.71
N LEU A 144 -9.94 -9.07 -7.73
CA LEU A 144 -10.31 -8.26 -6.58
C LEU A 144 -11.75 -7.80 -6.73
N ASN A 145 -12.58 -8.15 -5.76
CA ASN A 145 -13.93 -7.60 -5.60
C ASN A 145 -13.89 -6.55 -4.50
N VAL A 146 -14.47 -5.39 -4.80
CA VAL A 146 -14.53 -4.22 -3.94
C VAL A 146 -16.00 -3.91 -3.71
N ASP A 147 -16.49 -4.13 -2.50
CA ASP A 147 -17.84 -3.74 -2.08
C ASP A 147 -17.74 -2.41 -1.34
N ILE A 148 -18.48 -1.39 -1.78
CA ILE A 148 -18.47 -0.04 -1.20
C ILE A 148 -19.87 0.28 -0.74
N THR A 149 -20.03 0.47 0.57
CA THR A 149 -21.28 0.94 1.17
C THR A 149 -21.06 2.34 1.75
N ALA A 150 -22.05 3.22 1.62
CA ALA A 150 -22.00 4.57 2.15
C ALA A 150 -23.31 4.90 2.86
N SER A 151 -23.21 5.30 4.12
CA SER A 151 -24.30 5.89 4.88
C SER A 151 -24.12 7.39 4.94
N VAL A 152 -25.04 8.12 4.32
CA VAL A 152 -24.98 9.58 4.12
C VAL A 152 -26.06 10.24 4.98
N THR A 153 -25.69 11.27 5.73
CA THR A 153 -26.61 12.09 6.53
C THR A 153 -26.53 13.55 6.09
N VAL A 154 -27.64 14.11 5.58
CA VAL A 154 -27.75 15.52 5.16
C VAL A 154 -28.62 16.29 6.16
N GLY A 155 -28.12 17.45 6.61
CA GLY A 155 -28.85 18.32 7.54
C GLY A 155 -29.17 17.72 8.91
N GLY A 156 -28.58 16.57 9.27
CA GLY A 156 -28.83 15.85 10.52
C GLY A 156 -30.11 15.01 10.57
N ILE A 157 -30.86 14.94 9.46
CA ILE A 157 -32.21 14.34 9.43
C ILE A 157 -32.42 13.36 8.27
N LEU A 158 -31.84 13.63 7.10
CA LEU A 158 -31.99 12.76 5.93
C LEU A 158 -30.85 11.75 5.90
N GLN A 159 -31.18 10.47 6.10
CA GLN A 159 -30.23 9.37 6.00
C GLN A 159 -30.49 8.56 4.72
N ALA A 160 -29.45 8.37 3.91
CA ALA A 160 -29.47 7.53 2.73
C ALA A 160 -28.36 6.49 2.82
N ASN A 161 -28.69 5.22 2.59
CA ASN A 161 -27.71 4.15 2.48
C ASN A 161 -27.57 3.78 1.00
N LEU A 162 -26.34 3.84 0.51
CA LEU A 162 -25.98 3.57 -0.87
C LEU A 162 -24.99 2.40 -0.89
N SER A 163 -25.05 1.55 -1.91
CA SER A 163 -24.09 0.45 -2.10
C SER A 163 -23.72 0.32 -3.56
N THR A 164 -22.45 0.01 -3.84
CA THR A 164 -21.95 -0.33 -5.16
C THR A 164 -20.83 -1.37 -5.03
N ALA A 165 -20.68 -2.21 -6.05
CA ALA A 165 -19.58 -3.17 -6.12
C ALA A 165 -18.81 -2.98 -7.42
N VAL A 166 -17.50 -3.17 -7.36
CA VAL A 166 -16.61 -3.12 -8.52
C VAL A 166 -15.67 -4.31 -8.46
N SER A 167 -15.44 -4.94 -9.61
CA SER A 167 -14.52 -6.07 -9.73
C SER A 167 -13.44 -5.76 -10.76
N THR A 168 -12.21 -6.20 -10.49
CA THR A 168 -11.09 -6.09 -11.41
C THR A 168 -10.23 -7.32 -11.34
N SER A 169 -9.72 -7.75 -12.49
CA SER A 169 -8.75 -8.84 -12.59
C SER A 169 -7.35 -8.30 -12.85
N PHE A 170 -6.34 -9.02 -12.36
CA PHE A 170 -4.94 -8.76 -12.70
C PHE A 170 -4.14 -10.06 -12.71
N THR A 171 -3.04 -10.07 -13.45
CA THR A 171 -2.18 -11.25 -13.58
C THR A 171 -0.81 -10.98 -12.98
N ILE A 172 -0.35 -11.92 -12.16
CA ILE A 172 1.05 -11.96 -11.70
C ILE A 172 1.74 -13.06 -12.49
N SER A 173 2.88 -12.75 -13.12
CA SER A 173 3.71 -13.68 -13.89
C SER A 173 4.96 -14.04 -13.11
#